data_AF-A0A0Q0CKH8-F1
#
_entry.id   AF-A0A0Q0CKH8-F1
#
_cell.length_a   1.000
_cell.length_b   1.000
_cell.length_c   1.000
_cell.angle_alpha   90.00
_cell.angle_beta   90.00
_cell.angle_gamma   90.00
#
_symmetry.space_group_name_H-M   'P 1'
#
loop_
_entity.id
_entity.type
_entity.pdbx_description
1 polymer ?
#
loop_
_entity_poly.entity_id
_entity_poly.type
_entity_poly.pdbx_seq_one_letter_code
_entity_poly.pdbx_strand_id
1 'polypeptide(L)' 'MVSERTALDLEDLLNRPAFLQFVPDGGGIHGLIDQVSQGDSGRRLTHYSITLRPHLARLGHRTNQRIFQNRTVPQIIAQV' A
#
# COMPACT_ATOMS: atom_id res chain seq x y z
N MET A 1 11.56 7.11 -4.59
CA MET A 1 11.57 8.28 -3.69
C MET A 1 13.01 8.52 -3.22
N VAL A 2 13.37 9.75 -2.85
CA VAL A 2 14.64 10.06 -2.17
C VAL A 2 14.40 10.80 -0.86
N SER A 3 15.23 10.60 0.14
CA SER A 3 15.19 11.31 1.42
C SER A 3 16.59 11.62 1.94
N GLU A 4 16.75 12.70 2.71
CA GLU A 4 17.99 12.96 3.47
C GLU A 4 18.11 12.06 4.72
N ARG A 5 17.00 11.43 5.14
CA ARG A 5 17.02 10.46 6.24
C ARG A 5 17.54 9.13 5.70
N THR A 6 18.71 8.72 6.19
CA THR A 6 19.44 7.53 5.72
C THR A 6 19.02 6.24 6.43
N ALA A 7 18.31 6.34 7.56
CA ALA A 7 17.88 5.23 8.40
C ALA A 7 16.40 5.41 8.79
N LEU A 8 15.52 5.32 7.79
CA LEU A 8 14.09 5.18 8.05
C LEU A 8 13.82 3.79 8.63
N ASP A 9 12.97 3.73 9.65
CA ASP A 9 12.41 2.45 10.08
C ASP A 9 11.41 1.99 9.01
N LEU A 10 11.83 1.00 8.22
CA LEU A 10 11.06 0.50 7.09
C LEU A 10 9.88 -0.36 7.52
N GLU A 11 10.04 -1.10 8.62
CA GLU A 11 8.98 -1.95 9.16
C GLU A 11 7.79 -1.09 9.59
N ASP A 12 8.09 0.04 10.21
CA ASP A 12 7.10 1.02 10.63
C ASP A 12 6.26 1.57 9.47
N LEU A 13 6.81 1.60 8.25
CA LEU A 13 6.11 2.09 7.07
C LEU A 13 5.16 1.06 6.46
N LEU A 14 5.36 -0.24 6.72
CA LEU A 14 4.53 -1.29 6.14
C LEU A 14 3.06 -1.15 6.59
N ASN A 15 2.13 -1.42 5.68
CA ASN A 15 0.69 -1.31 5.89
C ASN A 15 0.17 0.10 6.25
N ARG A 16 1.01 1.13 6.21
CA ARG A 16 0.52 2.52 6.36
C ARG A 16 -0.18 2.98 5.09
N PRO A 17 -1.28 3.75 5.21
CA PRO A 17 -1.88 4.42 4.06
C PRO A 17 -0.94 5.49 3.53
N ALA A 18 -0.87 5.60 2.20
CA ALA A 18 -0.09 6.59 1.50
C ALA A 18 -0.82 7.07 0.25
N PHE A 19 -0.47 8.27 -0.19
CA PHE A 19 -1.00 8.88 -1.40
C PHE A 19 0.16 9.35 -2.28
N LEU A 20 0.18 8.87 -3.52
CA LEU A 20 1.10 9.35 -4.55
C LEU A 20 0.36 10.35 -5.43
N GLN A 21 0.65 11.63 -5.22
CA GLN A 21 0.07 12.72 -6.00
C GLN A 21 0.85 12.91 -7.32
N PHE A 22 0.14 12.94 -8.45
CA PHE A 22 0.73 13.21 -9.77
C PHE A 22 0.55 14.66 -10.20
N VAL A 23 -0.55 15.31 -9.80
CA VAL A 23 -0.87 16.68 -10.18
C VAL A 23 -1.27 17.51 -8.94
N PRO A 24 -0.98 18.82 -8.91
CA PRO A 24 -1.29 19.70 -7.78
C PRO A 24 -2.76 19.68 -7.34
N ASP A 25 -3.66 19.40 -8.28
CA ASP A 25 -5.12 19.47 -8.09
C ASP A 25 -5.72 18.20 -7.44
N GLY A 26 -4.87 17.30 -6.93
CA GLY A 26 -5.28 16.13 -6.16
C GLY A 26 -5.46 14.83 -6.96
N GLY A 27 -5.13 14.82 -8.25
CA GLY A 27 -5.05 13.57 -9.02
C GLY A 27 -3.85 12.72 -8.58
N GLY A 28 -4.10 11.45 -8.23
CA GLY A 28 -3.07 10.55 -7.73
C GLY A 28 -3.59 9.15 -7.40
N ILE A 29 -2.76 8.36 -6.71
CA ILE A 29 -3.07 6.98 -6.30
C ILE A 29 -3.03 6.88 -4.77
N HIS A 30 -4.14 6.42 -4.19
CA HIS A 30 -4.19 5.98 -2.80
C HIS A 30 -3.89 4.49 -2.69
N GLY A 31 -3.16 4.11 -1.65
CA GLY A 31 -2.91 2.71 -1.35
C GLY A 31 -2.31 2.52 0.04
N LEU A 32 -2.06 1.27 0.37
CA LEU A 32 -1.23 0.86 1.48
C LEU A 32 0.19 0.60 0.97
N ILE A 33 1.19 0.87 1.81
CA ILE A 33 2.57 0.45 1.55
C ILE A 33 2.64 -1.07 1.76
N ASP A 34 2.75 -1.81 0.66
CA ASP A 34 2.84 -3.27 0.65
C ASP A 34 4.31 -3.73 0.77
N GLN A 35 5.20 -2.98 0.12
CA GLN A 35 6.63 -3.23 0.19
C GLN A 35 7.36 -1.89 0.28
N VAL A 36 8.47 -1.90 1.00
CA VAL A 36 9.42 -0.78 1.04
C VAL A 36 10.83 -1.35 1.07
N SER A 37 11.74 -0.74 0.32
CA SER A 37 13.16 -1.08 0.35
C SER A 37 14.03 0.17 0.29
N GLN A 38 15.17 0.12 0.96
CA GLN A 38 16.23 1.09 0.86
C GLN A 38 17.18 0.68 -0.27
N GLY A 39 17.45 1.60 -1.18
CA GLY A 39 18.49 1.49 -2.19
C GLY A 39 19.74 2.29 -1.81
N ASP A 40 20.47 2.74 -2.82
CA ASP A 40 21.73 3.44 -2.63
C ASP A 40 21.58 4.72 -1.80
N SER A 41 22.49 4.85 -0.82
CA SER A 41 22.68 6.06 -0.03
C SER A 41 23.84 6.85 -0.62
N GLY A 42 23.51 7.90 -1.37
CA GLY A 42 24.49 8.86 -1.87
C GLY A 42 24.97 9.81 -0.77
N ARG A 43 25.75 10.83 -1.13
CA ARG A 43 26.37 11.76 -0.19
C ARG A 43 25.37 12.60 0.63
N ARG A 44 24.15 12.80 0.11
CA ARG A 44 23.09 13.60 0.75
C ARG A 44 21.73 12.90 0.74
N LEU A 45 21.46 12.06 -0.25
CA LEU A 45 20.14 11.47 -0.48
C LEU A 45 20.24 9.94 -0.52
N THR A 46 19.31 9.30 0.17
CA THR A 46 19.07 7.86 0.12
C THR A 46 17.86 7.56 -0.74
N HIS A 47 17.99 6.59 -1.63
CA HIS A 47 16.90 6.11 -2.46
C HIS A 47 16.03 5.11 -1.70
N TYR A 48 14.73 5.24 -1.86
CA TYR A 48 13.74 4.29 -1.36
C TYR A 48 12.79 3.89 -2.48
N SER A 49 12.49 2.59 -2.56
CA SER A 49 11.45 2.04 -3.42
C SER A 49 10.25 1.65 -2.58
N ILE A 50 9.05 1.91 -3.08
CA ILE A 50 7.79 1.64 -2.39
C ILE A 50 6.81 1.03 -3.39
N THR A 51 6.18 -0.07 -3.02
CA THR A 51 5.03 -0.63 -3.75
C THR A 51 3.74 -0.22 -3.04
N LEU A 52 2.91 0.58 -3.71
CA LEU A 52 1.56 0.91 -3.23
C LEU A 52 0.55 -0.09 -3.80
N ARG A 53 -0.33 -0.60 -2.93
CA ARG A 53 -1.42 -1.49 -3.34
C ARG A 53 -2.78 -1.02 -2.79
N PRO A 54 -3.88 -1.25 -3.52
CA PRO A 54 -5.22 -0.98 -3.00
C PRO A 54 -5.51 -1.87 -1.80
N HIS A 55 -6.36 -1.42 -0.88
CA HIS A 55 -6.78 -2.19 0.29
C HIS A 55 -7.28 -3.60 -0.07
N LEU A 56 -7.99 -3.71 -1.20
CA LEU A 56 -8.55 -4.97 -1.70
C LEU A 56 -7.48 -6.03 -2.01
N ALA A 57 -6.24 -5.62 -2.31
CA ALA A 57 -5.15 -6.55 -2.58
C ALA A 57 -4.85 -7.49 -1.39
N ARG A 58 -5.17 -7.05 -0.15
CA ARG A 58 -5.03 -7.88 1.06
C ARG A 58 -5.89 -9.14 1.03
N LEU A 59 -7.00 -9.15 0.28
CA LEU A 59 -7.83 -10.34 0.12
C LEU A 59 -7.07 -11.49 -0.53
N GLY A 60 -6.03 -11.21 -1.33
CA GLY A 60 -5.16 -12.22 -1.92
C GLY A 60 -4.33 -13.01 -0.89
N HIS A 61 -4.17 -12.49 0.33
CA HIS A 61 -3.44 -13.16 1.41
C HIS A 61 -4.36 -13.99 2.33
N ARG A 62 -5.67 -14.02 2.07
CA ARG A 62 -6.65 -14.68 2.93
C ARG A 62 -7.49 -15.68 2.14
N THR A 63 -7.51 -16.93 2.60
CA THR A 63 -8.42 -17.95 2.11
C THR A 63 -9.41 -18.31 3.21
N ASN A 64 -10.72 -18.27 2.92
CA ASN A 64 -11.76 -18.77 3.83
C ASN A 64 -12.78 -19.61 3.09
N GLN A 65 -13.38 -20.57 3.80
CA GLN A 65 -14.57 -21.28 3.35
C GLN A 65 -15.77 -20.72 4.10
N ARG A 66 -16.76 -20.18 3.36
CA ARG A 66 -17.97 -19.57 3.93
C ARG A 66 -19.15 -19.88 3.02
N ILE A 67 -20.31 -20.16 3.60
CA ILE A 67 -21.58 -20.28 2.86
C ILE A 67 -22.33 -18.96 3.01
N PHE A 68 -22.67 -18.32 1.88
CA PHE A 68 -23.53 -17.14 1.85
C PHE A 68 -24.93 -17.55 1.41
N GLN A 69 -25.91 -17.39 2.30
CA GLN A 69 -27.31 -17.74 2.03
C GLN A 69 -28.16 -16.49 1.87
N ASN A 70 -29.10 -16.51 0.91
CA ASN A 70 -30.06 -15.43 0.67
C ASN A 70 -29.40 -14.06 0.40
N ARG A 71 -28.27 -14.04 -0.31
CA ARG A 71 -27.52 -12.82 -0.66
C ARG A 71 -27.22 -12.75 -2.14
N THR A 72 -27.26 -11.55 -2.70
CA THR A 72 -26.76 -11.28 -4.05
C THR A 72 -25.24 -11.12 -4.05
N VAL A 73 -24.61 -11.26 -5.21
CA VAL A 73 -23.15 -11.08 -5.35
C VAL A 73 -22.66 -9.71 -4.81
N PRO A 74 -23.29 -8.56 -5.11
CA PRO A 74 -22.86 -7.28 -4.52
C PRO A 74 -22.96 -7.24 -3.00
N GLN A 75 -23.99 -7.86 -2.41
CA GLN A 75 -24.14 -7.94 -0.95
C GLN A 75 -23.05 -8.80 -0.31
N ILE A 76 -22.59 -9.85 -1.01
CA ILE A 76 -21.47 -10.68 -0.56
C ILE A 76 -20.18 -9.87 -0.58
N ILE A 77 -19.87 -9.19 -1.69
CA ILE A 77 -18.64 -8.40 -1.85
C ILE A 77 -18.55 -7.29 -0.78
N ALA A 78 -19.66 -6.65 -0.42
CA ALA A 78 -19.69 -5.60 0.61
C ALA A 78 -19.39 -6.10 2.04
N GLN A 79 -19.41 -7.41 2.29
CA GLN A 79 -19.13 -8.02 3.60
C GLN A 79 -17.73 -8.64 3.71
N VAL A 80 -16.95 -8.62 2.63
CA VAL A 80 -15.63 -9.26 2.54
C VAL A 80 -14.52 -8.28 2.89
#